data_AF-A0A7X7V1I2-F1
#
_entry.id   AF-A0A7X7V1I2-F1
#
_cell.length_a   1.000
_cell.length_b   1.000
_cell.length_c   1.000
_cell.angle_alpha   90.00
_cell.angle_beta   90.00
_cell.angle_gamma   90.00
#
_symmetry.space_group_name_H-M   'P 1'
#
loop_
_entity.id
_entity.type
_entity.pdbx_description
1 polymer ?
#
loop_
_entity_poly.entity_id
_entity_poly.type
_entity_poly.pdbx_seq_one_letter_code
_entity_poly.pdbx_strand_id
1 'polypeptide(L)' 'MAEFEHLPENWNEMNKQEKSIWFARHCINYTREGETQGIRADAPQDVQEAYQAFISGAAK' A
#
# COMPACT_ATOMS: atom_id res chain seq x y z
N MET A 1 -13.31 -1.89 12.92
CA MET A 1 -12.48 -2.34 11.77
C MET A 1 -11.62 -1.15 11.41
N ALA A 2 -10.30 -1.29 11.31
CA ALA A 2 -9.41 -0.13 11.23
C ALA A 2 -9.74 0.72 9.98
N GLU A 3 -10.39 1.85 10.21
CA GLU A 3 -10.60 2.95 9.27
C GLU A 3 -9.22 3.49 8.89
N PHE A 4 -8.73 3.11 7.71
CA PHE A 4 -7.53 3.72 7.15
C PHE A 4 -7.97 4.65 6.02
N GLU A 5 -8.32 5.87 6.40
CA GLU A 5 -8.84 6.90 5.50
C GLU A 5 -7.72 7.63 4.73
N HIS A 6 -6.47 7.63 5.21
CA HIS A 6 -5.33 8.30 4.58
C HIS A 6 -4.02 7.62 4.92
N LEU A 7 -2.94 7.89 4.17
CA LEU A 7 -1.58 7.44 4.51
C LEU A 7 -1.18 7.91 5.92
N PRO A 8 -0.35 7.15 6.65
CA PRO A 8 0.12 7.57 7.96
C PRO A 8 0.97 8.85 7.85
N GLU A 9 0.93 9.74 8.84
CA GLU A 9 1.62 11.04 8.79
C GLU A 9 3.14 10.90 8.58
N ASN A 10 3.73 9.83 9.12
CA ASN A 10 5.14 9.50 8.97
C ASN A 10 5.46 8.75 7.66
N TRP A 11 4.54 8.68 6.69
CA TRP A 11 4.73 7.96 5.43
C TRP A 11 6.03 8.35 4.71
N ASN A 12 6.38 9.63 4.67
CA ASN A 12 7.61 10.09 4.01
C ASN A 12 8.88 9.72 4.77
N GLU A 13 8.79 9.48 6.07
CA GLU A 13 9.91 9.04 6.91
C GLU A 13 10.10 7.52 6.90
N MET A 14 9.04 6.76 6.58
CA MET A 14 9.08 5.30 6.49
C MET A 14 9.97 4.82 5.34
N ASN A 15 10.79 3.81 5.63
CA ASN A 15 11.62 3.14 4.63
C ASN A 15 10.79 2.23 3.72
N LYS A 16 11.38 1.84 2.58
CA LYS A 16 10.73 0.99 1.57
C LYS A 16 10.15 -0.30 2.16
N GLN A 17 10.84 -0.89 3.14
CA GLN A 17 10.38 -2.11 3.82
C GLN A 17 9.16 -1.87 4.71
N GLU A 18 9.15 -0.76 5.46
CA GLU A 18 8.03 -0.37 6.33
C GLU A 18 6.78 -0.05 5.51
N LYS A 19 6.96 0.67 4.39
CA LYS A 19 5.91 0.94 3.41
C LYS A 19 5.31 -0.35 2.85
N SER A 20 6.17 -1.32 2.51
CA SER A 20 5.74 -2.63 2.00
C SER A 20 4.92 -3.41 3.03
N ILE A 21 5.36 -3.45 4.29
CA ILE A 21 4.65 -4.10 5.40
C ILE A 21 3.31 -3.41 5.65
N TRP A 22 3.29 -2.08 5.62
CA TRP A 22 2.09 -1.29 5.83
C TRP A 22 1.06 -1.56 4.73
N PHE A 23 1.46 -1.51 3.45
CA PHE A 23 0.61 -1.91 2.35
C PHE A 23 0.11 -3.35 2.52
N ALA A 24 0.99 -4.30 2.82
CA ALA A 24 0.63 -5.71 3.03
C ALA A 24 -0.43 -5.91 4.13
N ARG A 25 -0.38 -5.11 5.19
CA ARG A 25 -1.32 -5.22 6.32
C ARG A 25 -2.62 -4.47 6.12
N HIS A 26 -2.59 -3.29 5.50
CA HIS A 26 -3.73 -2.37 5.49
C HIS A 26 -4.40 -2.25 4.12
N CYS A 27 -3.65 -2.45 3.04
CA CYS A 27 -4.12 -2.11 1.69
C CYS A 27 -4.14 -3.29 0.73
N ILE A 28 -3.22 -4.25 0.86
CA ILE A 28 -3.12 -5.36 -0.07
C ILE A 28 -4.31 -6.29 0.09
N ASN A 29 -4.98 -6.52 -1.03
CA ASN A 29 -6.01 -7.54 -1.13
C ASN A 29 -5.33 -8.81 -1.63
N TYR A 30 -5.31 -9.84 -0.79
CA TYR A 30 -4.86 -11.16 -1.17
C TYR A 30 -6.02 -11.89 -1.84
N THR A 31 -6.04 -11.91 -3.17
CA THR A 31 -7.05 -12.66 -3.92
C THR A 31 -6.86 -14.16 -3.80
N ARG A 32 -5.60 -14.61 -3.64
CA ARG A 32 -5.19 -16.00 -3.49
C ARG A 32 -3.92 -16.10 -2.66
N GLU A 33 -3.65 -17.29 -2.13
CA GLU A 33 -2.39 -17.61 -1.50
C GLU A 33 -1.24 -17.45 -2.53
N GLY A 34 -0.43 -16.41 -2.37
CA GLY A 34 0.71 -16.12 -3.26
C GLY A 34 0.47 -15.10 -4.38
N GLU A 35 -0.77 -14.65 -4.64
CA GLU A 35 -1.04 -13.59 -5.64
C GLU A 35 -1.65 -12.34 -4.99
N THR A 36 -0.86 -11.27 -4.95
CA THR A 36 -1.34 -9.92 -4.62
C THR A 36 -1.98 -9.29 -5.85
N GLN A 37 -3.29 -9.06 -5.82
CA GLN A 37 -3.99 -8.37 -6.92
C GLN A 37 -3.62 -6.89 -7.02
N GLY A 38 -3.11 -6.32 -5.93
CA GLY A 38 -2.90 -4.90 -5.74
C GLY A 38 -3.49 -4.46 -4.40
N ILE A 39 -3.67 -3.16 -4.25
CA ILE A 39 -4.40 -2.61 -3.11
C ILE A 39 -5.92 -2.74 -3.29
N ARG A 40 -6.66 -2.64 -2.20
CA ARG A 40 -8.13 -2.59 -2.19
C ARG A 40 -8.64 -1.48 -3.10
N ALA A 41 -9.66 -1.78 -3.90
CA ALA A 41 -10.31 -0.79 -4.77
C ALA A 41 -10.99 0.35 -4.00
N ASP A 42 -11.37 0.07 -2.75
CA ASP A 42 -11.95 1.04 -1.80
C ASP A 42 -10.87 1.85 -1.06
N ALA A 43 -9.58 1.63 -1.36
CA ALA A 43 -8.51 2.40 -0.74
C ALA A 43 -8.59 3.88 -1.17
N PRO A 44 -8.30 4.82 -0.26
CA PRO A 44 -8.30 6.24 -0.56
C PRO A 44 -7.31 6.58 -1.67
N GLN A 45 -7.61 7.62 -2.45
CA GLN A 45 -6.82 7.98 -3.62
C GLN A 45 -5.33 8.18 -3.31
N ASP A 46 -4.99 8.85 -2.20
CA ASP A 46 -3.60 9.04 -1.75
C ASP A 46 -2.86 7.71 -1.57
N VAL A 47 -3.53 6.71 -1.02
CA VAL A 47 -2.98 5.35 -0.83
C VAL A 47 -2.77 4.67 -2.17
N GLN A 48 -3.68 4.87 -3.13
CA GLN A 48 -3.54 4.34 -4.49
C GLN A 48 -2.36 4.93 -5.23
N GLU A 49 -2.21 6.24 -5.17
CA GLU A 49 -1.09 6.95 -5.80
C GLU A 49 0.24 6.54 -5.15
N ALA A 50 0.30 6.43 -3.82
CA ALA A 50 1.50 5.97 -3.12
C ALA A 50 1.86 4.52 -3.45
N TYR A 51 0.88 3.64 -3.59
CA TYR A 51 1.12 2.25 -3.98
C TYR A 51 1.61 2.15 -5.43
N GLN A 52 0.99 2.90 -6.35
CA GLN A 52 1.45 2.98 -7.74
C GLN A 52 2.87 3.51 -7.84
N ALA A 53 3.21 4.57 -7.09
CA ALA A 53 4.58 5.08 -7.02
C ALA A 53 5.56 4.04 -6.45
N PHE A 54 5.12 3.25 -5.46
CA PHE A 54 5.91 2.19 -4.85
C PHE A 54 6.23 1.04 -5.83
N ILE A 55 5.26 0.57 -6.60
CA ILE A 55 5.45 -0.49 -7.61
C ILE A 55 6.13 0.02 -8.89
N SER A 56 5.84 1.26 -9.30
CA SER A 56 6.45 1.89 -10.48
C SER A 56 7.93 2.22 -10.24
N GLY A 57 8.29 2.65 -9.03
CA GLY A 57 9.68 2.89 -8.62
C GLY A 57 10.51 1.63 -8.38
N ALA A 58 9.95 0.43 -8.56
CA ALA A 58 10.69 -0.84 -8.53
C ALA A 58 11.22 -1.28 -9.91
N ALA A 59 10.88 -0.55 -10.98
CA ALA A 59 11.37 -0.82 -12.33
C ALA A 59 12.52 0.14 -12.70
N LYS A 60 13.75 -0.20 -12.30
CA LYS A 60 14.94 0.19 -13.06
C LYS A 60 16.09 -0.79 -12.82
#